data_AF-A0A7C9VK36-F1
#
_entry.id   AF-A0A7C9VK36-F1
#
_cell.length_a   1.000
_cell.length_b   1.000
_cell.length_c   1.000
_cell.angle_alpha   90.00
_cell.angle_beta   90.00
_cell.angle_gamma   90.00
#
_symmetry.space_group_name_H-M   'P 1'
#
loop_
_entity.id
_entity.type
_entity.pdbx_description
1 polymer ?
#
loop_
_entity_poly.entity_id
_entity_poly.type
_entity_poly.pdbx_seq_one_letter_code
_entity_poly.pdbx_strand_id
1 'polypeptide(L)'
;MQPSSPVKLRQDVHTFWTGPDLSYYEDLSLRSAVSAGARVLLYTYNKTLNVPEGVELADAREVLSGPLYQFHHKDGDLSLALHSDLFRYLAIQKFGGWYMDLDIVAMKAALPGDKVYLAYQEDGIVNAAVMKFPAGSPIMTAAVDEAMRLLPAAGTAAPGADHGIVGPKLITRLSTEYAIDHLVRPKVSAYEIHPNEVLMFFDPAQCEAAFQRVASSDFVHLWNDLWRALRIPKNLGPPEGSFLDLLFKRFGIDVPQGARLSHEAVEGWFREFWVMKELKQKLSTQSVPYDALDELVRSIQINGWQPGQRPFGHTRISQQADHPCAADPQTVRTFWHGEAIGPYQLMCLKSFAASGHRVEVFSYNRDLNAPGWISVEDAAEILPRELVLRPLGEEGAFALHANLFRYALLQKMGGWWIDPDVLLLKADLPAGDVFFAGLDVFGRVPTGVLKFPAGHGLLTEALAETERLSDSWDG
;
A
#
# COMPACT_ATOMS: atom_id res chain seq x y z
N MET A 1 -48.50 34.26 -10.71
CA MET A 1 -47.34 33.88 -9.86
C MET A 1 -47.50 32.42 -9.50
N GLN A 2 -46.73 31.52 -10.14
CA GLN A 2 -46.60 30.15 -9.62
C GLN A 2 -45.77 30.22 -8.33
N PRO A 3 -46.17 29.53 -7.26
CA PRO A 3 -45.37 29.49 -6.04
C PRO A 3 -44.05 28.79 -6.33
N SER A 4 -42.94 29.47 -6.07
CA SER A 4 -41.59 28.89 -6.08
C SER A 4 -41.59 27.66 -5.18
N SER A 5 -41.25 26.50 -5.74
CA SER A 5 -41.03 25.28 -4.95
C SER A 5 -40.04 25.57 -3.82
N PRO A 6 -40.28 25.07 -2.60
CA PRO A 6 -39.36 25.28 -1.49
C PRO A 6 -38.01 24.66 -1.86
N VAL A 7 -36.94 25.46 -1.76
CA VAL A 7 -35.56 24.98 -1.89
C VAL A 7 -35.36 23.91 -0.82
N LYS A 8 -35.33 22.64 -1.23
CA LYS A 8 -34.98 21.53 -0.35
C LYS A 8 -33.56 21.81 0.13
N LEU A 9 -33.38 22.07 1.42
CA LEU A 9 -32.07 22.30 2.01
C LEU A 9 -31.22 21.04 1.74
N ARG A 10 -30.13 21.19 0.97
CA ARG A 10 -29.20 20.08 0.72
C ARG A 10 -28.55 19.68 2.05
N GLN A 11 -28.34 18.39 2.24
CA GLN A 11 -27.61 17.89 3.41
C GLN A 11 -26.11 18.03 3.13
N ASP A 12 -25.37 18.63 4.04
CA ASP A 12 -23.92 18.76 3.92
C ASP A 12 -23.24 17.43 4.31
N VAL A 13 -22.30 16.99 3.47
CA VAL A 13 -21.43 15.83 3.68
C VAL A 13 -19.98 16.30 3.69
N HIS A 14 -19.34 16.19 4.84
CA HIS A 14 -17.93 16.48 5.05
C HIS A 14 -17.09 15.22 4.85
N THR A 15 -15.99 15.32 4.12
CA THR A 15 -15.06 14.21 3.89
C THR A 15 -13.62 14.72 3.84
N PHE A 16 -12.64 13.89 4.12
CA PHE A 16 -11.25 14.31 4.30
C PHE A 16 -10.28 13.44 3.50
N TRP A 17 -9.32 14.08 2.83
CA TRP A 17 -8.29 13.41 2.05
C TRP A 17 -6.95 14.11 2.12
N THR A 18 -5.91 13.32 2.38
CA THR A 18 -4.51 13.76 2.40
C THR A 18 -3.59 12.81 1.60
N GLY A 19 -4.19 11.93 0.79
CA GLY A 19 -3.48 11.01 -0.08
C GLY A 19 -3.02 11.67 -1.39
N PRO A 20 -2.54 10.85 -2.35
CA PRO A 20 -2.23 11.31 -3.72
C PRO A 20 -3.51 11.72 -4.46
N ASP A 21 -3.46 11.86 -5.78
CA ASP A 21 -4.67 12.07 -6.59
C ASP A 21 -5.73 10.98 -6.32
N LEU A 22 -7.00 11.38 -6.34
CA LEU A 22 -8.13 10.48 -6.09
C LEU A 22 -8.14 9.35 -7.13
N SER A 23 -8.34 8.12 -6.67
CA SER A 23 -8.55 6.99 -7.55
C SER A 23 -10.01 6.89 -8.00
N TYR A 24 -10.31 5.97 -8.92
CA TYR A 24 -11.69 5.71 -9.34
C TYR A 24 -12.62 5.32 -8.17
N TYR A 25 -12.08 4.73 -7.11
CA TYR A 25 -12.86 4.26 -5.98
C TYR A 25 -13.21 5.38 -5.00
N GLU A 26 -12.31 6.33 -4.75
CA GLU A 26 -12.66 7.54 -4.00
C GLU A 26 -13.60 8.44 -4.80
N ASP A 27 -13.43 8.52 -6.13
CA ASP A 27 -14.36 9.21 -7.04
C ASP A 27 -15.78 8.61 -6.95
N LEU A 28 -15.90 7.28 -6.91
CA LEU A 28 -17.17 6.58 -6.71
C LEU A 28 -17.88 7.03 -5.42
N SER A 29 -17.16 7.08 -4.31
CA SER A 29 -17.72 7.54 -3.03
C SER A 29 -18.28 8.96 -3.12
N LEU A 30 -17.49 9.89 -3.67
CA LEU A 30 -17.89 11.29 -3.84
C LEU A 30 -19.11 11.45 -4.74
N ARG A 31 -19.09 10.85 -5.93
CA ARG A 31 -20.20 10.94 -6.89
C ARG A 31 -21.48 10.31 -6.35
N SER A 32 -21.38 9.26 -5.55
CA SER A 32 -22.55 8.64 -4.93
C SER A 32 -23.26 9.59 -3.97
N ALA A 33 -22.52 10.35 -3.16
CA ALA A 33 -23.10 11.35 -2.26
C ALA A 33 -23.68 12.55 -3.02
N VAL A 34 -22.99 13.05 -4.06
CA VAL A 34 -23.53 14.10 -4.95
C VAL A 34 -24.83 13.64 -5.59
N SER A 35 -24.88 12.41 -6.12
CA SER A 35 -26.07 11.81 -6.72
C SER A 35 -27.22 11.60 -5.73
N ALA A 36 -26.93 11.47 -4.43
CA ALA A 36 -27.93 11.43 -3.36
C ALA A 36 -28.47 12.82 -2.97
N GLY A 37 -28.06 13.87 -3.69
CA GLY A 37 -28.51 15.25 -3.49
C GLY A 37 -27.77 15.99 -2.38
N ALA A 38 -26.65 15.46 -1.89
CA ALA A 38 -25.83 16.11 -0.88
C ALA A 38 -25.01 17.27 -1.46
N ARG A 39 -24.65 18.23 -0.60
CA ARG A 39 -23.54 19.15 -0.86
C ARG A 39 -22.28 18.51 -0.27
N VAL A 40 -21.33 18.14 -1.13
CA VAL A 40 -20.15 17.38 -0.70
C VAL A 40 -18.96 18.33 -0.58
N LEU A 41 -18.38 18.42 0.62
CA LEU A 41 -17.18 19.19 0.91
C LEU A 41 -16.00 18.23 1.16
N LEU A 42 -15.04 18.22 0.24
CA LEU A 42 -13.79 17.48 0.38
C LEU A 42 -12.70 18.37 0.97
N TYR A 43 -12.34 18.10 2.21
CA TYR A 43 -11.26 18.78 2.90
C TYR A 43 -9.92 18.15 2.58
N THR A 44 -8.95 18.98 2.20
CA THR A 44 -7.58 18.55 1.95
C THR A 44 -6.58 19.67 2.23
N TYR A 45 -5.33 19.31 2.46
CA TYR A 45 -4.23 20.28 2.49
C TYR A 45 -3.73 20.62 1.07
N ASN A 46 -4.04 19.78 0.08
CA ASN A 46 -3.67 19.98 -1.32
C ASN A 46 -4.71 20.85 -2.05
N LYS A 47 -4.45 22.16 -2.17
CA LYS A 47 -5.35 23.13 -2.82
C LYS A 47 -5.54 22.91 -4.33
N THR A 48 -4.74 22.05 -4.96
CA THR A 48 -4.78 21.76 -6.39
C THR A 48 -5.28 20.35 -6.69
N LEU A 49 -5.85 19.65 -5.70
CA LEU A 49 -6.41 18.31 -5.88
C LEU A 49 -7.58 18.37 -6.88
N ASN A 50 -7.52 17.51 -7.91
CA ASN A 50 -8.63 17.36 -8.85
C ASN A 50 -9.79 16.61 -8.19
N VAL A 51 -11.00 17.15 -8.30
CA VAL A 51 -12.23 16.58 -7.72
C VAL A 51 -13.33 16.45 -8.76
N PRO A 52 -14.25 15.48 -8.61
CA PRO A 52 -15.35 15.31 -9.55
C PRO A 52 -16.36 16.46 -9.48
N GLU A 53 -17.15 16.61 -10.55
CA GLU A 53 -18.19 17.62 -10.63
C GLU A 53 -19.19 17.49 -9.46
N GLY A 54 -19.55 18.63 -8.87
CA GLY A 54 -20.46 18.69 -7.72
C GLY A 54 -19.79 18.53 -6.35
N VAL A 55 -18.47 18.30 -6.30
CA VAL A 55 -17.68 18.31 -5.06
C VAL A 55 -17.02 19.67 -4.88
N GLU A 56 -17.17 20.24 -3.68
CA GLU A 56 -16.51 21.47 -3.26
C GLU A 56 -15.20 21.14 -2.54
N LEU A 57 -14.08 21.66 -3.03
CA LEU A 57 -12.79 21.52 -2.36
C LEU A 57 -12.68 22.56 -1.23
N ALA A 58 -12.33 22.11 -0.03
CA ALA A 58 -12.17 22.94 1.16
C ALA A 58 -10.78 22.76 1.79
N ASP A 59 -10.28 23.80 2.46
CA ASP A 59 -8.98 23.74 3.12
C ASP A 59 -9.09 22.98 4.44
N ALA A 60 -8.39 21.86 4.58
CA ALA A 60 -8.40 21.05 5.81
C ALA A 60 -7.95 21.83 7.05
N ARG A 61 -7.17 22.92 6.89
CA ARG A 61 -6.77 23.81 7.99
C ARG A 61 -7.93 24.54 8.64
N GLU A 62 -9.09 24.60 7.99
CA GLU A 62 -10.31 25.15 8.59
C GLU A 62 -10.88 24.25 9.69
N VAL A 63 -10.54 22.96 9.69
CA VAL A 63 -11.01 21.97 10.67
C VAL A 63 -9.88 21.56 11.59
N LEU A 64 -8.74 21.18 11.01
CA LEU A 64 -7.56 20.70 11.71
C LEU A 64 -6.33 21.51 11.30
N SER A 65 -6.02 22.53 12.10
CA SER A 65 -4.81 23.34 11.98
C SER A 65 -3.70 22.79 12.89
N GLY A 66 -2.53 22.44 12.33
CA GLY A 66 -1.39 21.97 13.11
C GLY A 66 -0.50 21.00 12.33
N PRO A 67 0.62 20.54 12.92
CA PRO A 67 1.43 19.49 12.33
C PRO A 67 0.62 18.19 12.28
N LEU A 68 0.57 17.55 11.10
CA LEU A 68 0.11 16.17 10.98
C LEU A 68 1.17 15.25 11.57
N TYR A 69 0.81 14.44 12.55
CA TYR A 69 1.68 13.39 13.05
C TYR A 69 1.80 12.27 12.00
N GLN A 70 2.99 11.70 11.83
CA GLN A 70 3.16 10.51 11.01
C GLN A 70 2.94 9.28 11.90
N PHE A 71 2.03 8.39 11.49
CA PHE A 71 1.82 7.11 12.20
C PHE A 71 2.23 5.96 11.29
N HIS A 72 2.65 4.85 11.87
CA HIS A 72 2.97 3.61 11.15
C HIS A 72 2.08 2.47 11.63
N HIS A 73 1.64 1.64 10.70
CA HIS A 73 1.02 0.35 10.98
C HIS A 73 2.03 -0.61 11.63
N LYS A 74 1.53 -1.69 12.24
CA LYS A 74 2.38 -2.75 12.83
C LYS A 74 3.35 -3.39 11.83
N ASP A 75 3.07 -3.31 10.55
CA ASP A 75 3.87 -3.83 9.44
C ASP A 75 4.77 -2.76 8.78
N GLY A 76 4.81 -1.53 9.31
CA GLY A 76 5.71 -0.46 8.88
C GLY A 76 5.11 0.55 7.90
N ASP A 77 3.93 0.28 7.34
CA ASP A 77 3.27 1.17 6.38
C ASP A 77 2.77 2.47 7.05
N LEU A 78 2.89 3.60 6.36
CA LEU A 78 2.36 4.88 6.87
C LEU A 78 0.83 4.80 7.06
N SER A 79 0.32 5.26 8.20
CA SER A 79 -1.10 5.32 8.55
C SER A 79 -1.53 6.77 8.81
N LEU A 80 -2.59 7.20 8.13
CA LEU A 80 -3.23 8.51 8.35
C LEU A 80 -4.62 8.36 9.01
N ALA A 81 -5.00 7.12 9.40
CA ALA A 81 -6.31 6.80 9.94
C ALA A 81 -6.64 7.58 11.23
N LEU A 82 -5.65 7.73 12.11
CA LEU A 82 -5.80 8.46 13.38
C LEU A 82 -6.08 9.97 13.17
N HIS A 83 -5.57 10.57 12.08
CA HIS A 83 -5.94 11.94 11.71
C HIS A 83 -7.36 12.00 11.15
N SER A 84 -7.79 10.97 10.41
CA SER A 84 -9.14 10.90 9.83
C SER A 84 -10.21 10.76 10.91
N ASP A 85 -9.92 10.01 12.00
CA ASP A 85 -10.77 9.91 13.19
C ASP A 85 -10.91 11.23 13.95
N LEU A 86 -9.81 11.96 14.18
CA LEU A 86 -9.93 13.29 14.80
C LEU A 86 -10.67 14.27 13.87
N PHE A 87 -10.36 14.24 12.58
CA PHE A 87 -10.95 15.14 11.60
C PHE A 87 -12.47 14.99 11.53
N ARG A 88 -13.00 13.75 11.51
CA ARG A 88 -14.45 13.52 11.50
C ARG A 88 -15.15 14.14 12.71
N TYR A 89 -14.60 13.95 13.90
CA TYR A 89 -15.19 14.52 15.11
C TYR A 89 -15.14 16.04 15.10
N LEU A 90 -14.02 16.64 14.68
CA LEU A 90 -13.88 18.09 14.57
C LEU A 90 -14.84 18.69 13.53
N ALA A 91 -14.95 18.06 12.36
CA ALA A 91 -15.82 18.52 11.27
C ALA A 91 -17.29 18.52 11.72
N ILE A 92 -17.76 17.41 12.29
CA ILE A 92 -19.14 17.30 12.78
C ILE A 92 -19.37 18.20 13.99
N GLN A 93 -18.41 18.31 14.91
CA GLN A 93 -18.54 19.22 16.05
C GLN A 93 -18.72 20.67 15.60
N LYS A 94 -17.96 21.10 14.59
CA LYS A 94 -17.97 22.47 14.08
C LYS A 94 -19.18 22.78 13.20
N PHE A 95 -19.52 21.89 12.27
CA PHE A 95 -20.51 22.17 11.22
C PHE A 95 -21.80 21.36 11.37
N GLY A 96 -21.77 20.25 12.12
CA GLY A 96 -22.83 19.26 12.11
C GLY A 96 -22.90 18.51 10.79
N GLY A 97 -24.06 17.90 10.52
CA GLY A 97 -24.29 17.22 9.24
C GLY A 97 -23.63 15.86 9.18
N TRP A 98 -23.33 15.40 7.97
CA TRP A 98 -22.74 14.09 7.71
C TRP A 98 -21.22 14.18 7.65
N TYR A 99 -20.55 13.17 8.18
CA TYR A 99 -19.20 12.82 7.77
C TYR A 99 -19.22 11.48 7.03
N MET A 100 -18.40 11.36 5.99
CA MET A 100 -18.29 10.15 5.18
C MET A 100 -16.85 9.93 4.71
N ASP A 101 -16.27 8.76 5.00
CA ASP A 101 -14.99 8.34 4.45
C ASP A 101 -15.08 8.12 2.92
N LEU A 102 -13.94 8.25 2.22
CA LEU A 102 -13.84 8.09 0.76
C LEU A 102 -13.82 6.64 0.29
N ASP A 103 -14.37 5.74 1.10
CA ASP A 103 -14.63 4.35 0.75
C ASP A 103 -16.07 3.94 1.14
N ILE A 104 -16.94 4.92 1.36
CA ILE A 104 -18.38 4.72 1.55
C ILE A 104 -19.13 5.12 0.29
N VAL A 105 -20.05 4.27 -0.17
CA VAL A 105 -20.90 4.54 -1.34
C VAL A 105 -22.36 4.66 -0.90
N ALA A 106 -23.00 5.78 -1.22
CA ALA A 106 -24.42 5.99 -0.99
C ALA A 106 -25.25 5.18 -2.01
N MET A 107 -26.10 4.27 -1.51
CA MET A 107 -26.84 3.33 -2.35
C MET A 107 -28.22 3.84 -2.76
N LYS A 108 -28.82 4.71 -1.94
CA LYS A 108 -30.16 5.29 -2.14
C LYS A 108 -30.10 6.65 -2.84
N ALA A 109 -31.23 7.06 -3.42
CA ALA A 109 -31.37 8.34 -4.12
C ALA A 109 -31.37 9.56 -3.19
N ALA A 110 -31.48 9.36 -1.87
CA ALA A 110 -31.40 10.41 -0.87
C ALA A 110 -30.78 9.86 0.40
N LEU A 111 -29.99 10.69 1.09
CA LEU A 111 -29.45 10.37 2.41
C LEU A 111 -30.56 10.35 3.48
N PRO A 112 -30.45 9.51 4.53
CA PRO A 112 -31.38 9.51 5.65
C PRO A 112 -31.65 10.90 6.25
N GLY A 113 -32.91 11.15 6.62
CA GLY A 113 -33.36 12.46 7.12
C GLY A 113 -33.14 12.68 8.62
N ASP A 114 -32.84 11.61 9.36
CA ASP A 114 -32.70 11.63 10.82
C ASP A 114 -31.60 12.60 11.28
N LYS A 115 -31.73 13.14 12.49
CA LYS A 115 -30.73 14.09 13.04
C LYS A 115 -29.41 13.40 13.41
N VAL A 116 -29.48 12.11 13.77
CA VAL A 116 -28.35 11.29 14.16
C VAL A 116 -28.33 10.04 13.28
N TYR A 117 -27.13 9.66 12.83
CA TYR A 117 -26.89 8.41 12.12
C TYR A 117 -25.60 7.78 12.62
N LEU A 118 -25.70 6.51 13.02
CA LEU A 118 -24.61 5.59 13.32
C LEU A 118 -25.08 4.19 12.92
N ALA A 119 -24.15 3.29 12.61
CA ALA A 119 -24.47 1.89 12.37
C ALA A 119 -23.40 0.95 12.96
N TYR A 120 -23.84 -0.24 13.37
CA TYR A 120 -22.95 -1.30 13.83
C TYR A 120 -22.12 -1.87 12.66
N GLN A 121 -20.81 -2.08 12.81
CA GLN A 121 -20.03 -2.88 11.85
C GLN A 121 -20.13 -4.38 12.14
N GLU A 122 -20.29 -4.72 13.42
CA GLU A 122 -20.44 -6.06 13.97
C GLU A 122 -21.11 -5.95 15.34
N ASP A 123 -21.36 -7.08 16.00
CA ASP A 123 -22.12 -7.13 17.24
C ASP A 123 -21.51 -6.23 18.32
N GLY A 124 -22.25 -5.18 18.69
CA GLY A 124 -21.88 -4.25 19.75
C GLY A 124 -20.79 -3.24 19.38
N ILE A 125 -20.26 -3.23 18.15
CA ILE A 125 -19.25 -2.26 17.71
C ILE A 125 -19.81 -1.33 16.64
N VAL A 126 -19.83 -0.04 16.95
CA VAL A 126 -20.22 1.04 16.04
C VAL A 126 -19.03 1.46 15.19
N ASN A 127 -19.26 1.71 13.90
CA ASN A 127 -18.23 2.23 13.00
C ASN A 127 -18.48 3.71 12.67
N ALA A 128 -17.38 4.48 12.61
CA ALA A 128 -17.36 5.93 12.42
C ALA A 128 -17.10 6.37 10.97
N ALA A 129 -16.99 5.44 10.02
CA ALA A 129 -16.73 5.75 8.60
C ALA A 129 -17.87 6.54 7.94
N VAL A 130 -19.11 6.33 8.39
CA VAL A 130 -20.26 7.20 8.04
C VAL A 130 -21.09 7.50 9.28
N MET A 131 -21.24 8.79 9.58
CA MET A 131 -21.93 9.25 10.78
C MET A 131 -22.55 10.62 10.58
N LYS A 132 -23.60 10.91 11.36
CA LYS A 132 -24.28 12.21 11.32
C LYS A 132 -24.64 12.67 12.72
N PHE A 133 -24.34 13.92 13.06
CA PHE A 133 -24.81 14.56 14.29
C PHE A 133 -25.12 16.04 14.06
N PRO A 134 -25.96 16.66 14.91
CA PRO A 134 -26.06 18.12 14.98
C PRO A 134 -24.73 18.77 15.38
N ALA A 135 -24.49 20.00 14.92
CA ALA A 135 -23.35 20.81 15.33
C ALA A 135 -23.36 21.01 16.86
N GLY A 136 -22.17 20.99 17.48
CA GLY A 136 -22.03 21.16 18.93
C GLY A 136 -22.62 20.03 19.78
N SER A 137 -22.83 18.84 19.22
CA SER A 137 -23.34 17.69 19.97
C SER A 137 -22.39 17.31 21.12
N PRO A 138 -22.87 17.12 22.37
CA PRO A 138 -22.01 16.80 23.52
C PRO A 138 -21.12 15.56 23.31
N ILE A 139 -21.63 14.54 22.63
CA ILE A 139 -20.87 13.34 22.28
C ILE A 139 -19.68 13.64 21.35
N MET A 140 -19.83 14.60 20.43
CA MET A 140 -18.76 15.02 19.51
C MET A 140 -17.71 15.85 20.24
N THR A 141 -18.09 16.72 21.18
CA THR A 141 -17.15 17.39 22.08
C THR A 141 -16.29 16.36 22.83
N ALA A 142 -16.92 15.36 23.45
CA ALA A 142 -16.19 14.31 24.17
C ALA A 142 -15.30 13.45 23.27
N ALA A 143 -15.75 13.16 22.04
CA ALA A 143 -14.93 12.44 21.06
C ALA A 143 -13.69 13.24 20.65
N VAL A 144 -13.83 14.56 20.43
CA VAL A 144 -12.70 15.45 20.13
C VAL A 144 -11.72 15.49 21.31
N ASP A 145 -12.20 15.74 22.52
CA ASP A 145 -11.35 15.86 23.71
C ASP A 145 -10.55 14.58 23.97
N GLU A 146 -11.23 13.42 23.89
CA GLU A 146 -10.60 12.13 24.11
C GLU A 146 -9.64 11.75 22.98
N ALA A 147 -10.00 12.02 21.71
CA ALA A 147 -9.09 11.79 20.59
C ALA A 147 -7.82 12.64 20.72
N MET A 148 -7.95 13.94 21.03
CA MET A 148 -6.80 14.82 21.27
C MET A 148 -5.93 14.37 22.44
N ARG A 149 -6.53 13.79 23.49
CA ARG A 149 -5.78 13.23 24.64
C ARG A 149 -5.00 11.96 24.27
N LEU A 150 -5.56 11.11 23.42
CA LEU A 150 -5.00 9.80 23.09
C LEU A 150 -3.95 9.86 21.96
N LEU A 151 -4.04 10.81 21.03
CA LEU A 151 -3.15 10.91 19.87
C LEU A 151 -1.65 11.11 20.22
N PRO A 152 -1.24 11.98 21.16
CA PRO A 152 0.18 12.14 21.52
C PRO A 152 0.81 10.86 22.08
N ALA A 153 0.03 10.07 22.82
CA ALA A 153 0.48 8.78 23.35
C ALA A 153 0.50 7.68 22.28
N ALA A 154 -0.39 7.76 21.28
CA ALA A 154 -0.41 6.85 20.14
C ALA A 154 0.75 7.08 19.15
N GLY A 155 1.30 8.30 19.06
CA GLY A 155 2.45 8.64 18.21
C GLY A 155 3.83 8.35 18.83
N THR A 156 3.90 8.15 20.14
CA THR A 156 5.16 7.89 20.89
C THR A 156 5.30 6.44 21.35
N ALA A 157 4.22 5.65 21.29
CA ALA A 157 4.26 4.22 21.51
C ALA A 157 4.63 3.51 20.21
N ALA A 158 5.54 2.53 20.33
CA ALA A 158 6.07 1.64 19.29
C ALA A 158 5.06 1.22 18.19
N PRO A 159 5.54 0.79 17.00
CA PRO A 159 4.71 0.32 15.89
C PRO A 159 3.53 -0.54 16.36
N GLY A 160 2.31 -0.04 16.22
CA GLY A 160 1.11 -0.73 16.67
C GLY A 160 0.24 -0.09 17.74
N ALA A 161 0.20 1.25 17.81
CA ALA A 161 -0.94 1.93 18.41
C ALA A 161 -2.24 1.34 17.84
N ASP A 162 -3.12 0.87 18.72
CA ASP A 162 -4.35 0.20 18.36
C ASP A 162 -5.27 1.21 17.65
N HIS A 163 -5.24 1.19 16.32
CA HIS A 163 -5.93 2.13 15.43
C HIS A 163 -7.43 2.27 15.75
N GLY A 164 -8.04 1.28 16.40
CA GLY A 164 -9.44 1.34 16.82
C GLY A 164 -9.71 2.20 18.05
N ILE A 165 -8.69 2.64 18.79
CA ILE A 165 -8.86 3.37 20.06
C ILE A 165 -9.62 4.68 19.87
N VAL A 166 -9.31 5.47 18.84
CA VAL A 166 -10.00 6.75 18.56
C VAL A 166 -11.08 6.63 17.47
N GLY A 167 -11.15 5.50 16.76
CA GLY A 167 -12.20 5.21 15.80
C GLY A 167 -13.36 4.40 16.42
N PRO A 168 -13.63 3.16 15.94
CA PRO A 168 -14.79 2.37 16.39
C PRO A 168 -14.93 2.18 17.90
N LYS A 169 -13.83 1.97 18.65
CA LYS A 169 -13.92 1.72 20.10
C LYS A 169 -14.38 2.97 20.86
N LEU A 170 -13.87 4.14 20.48
CA LEU A 170 -14.25 5.40 21.10
C LEU A 170 -15.72 5.70 20.87
N ILE A 171 -16.17 5.69 19.60
CA ILE A 171 -17.55 6.05 19.28
C ILE A 171 -18.54 5.03 19.86
N THR A 172 -18.18 3.74 19.91
CA THR A 172 -18.98 2.71 20.56
C THR A 172 -19.17 3.01 22.04
N ARG A 173 -18.06 3.24 22.78
CA ARG A 173 -18.10 3.57 24.20
C ARG A 173 -18.95 4.82 24.46
N LEU A 174 -18.69 5.89 23.71
CA LEU A 174 -19.40 7.15 23.84
C LEU A 174 -20.89 7.03 23.50
N SER A 175 -21.27 6.18 22.54
CA SER A 175 -22.68 5.96 22.21
C SER A 175 -23.47 5.41 23.40
N THR A 176 -22.86 4.52 24.18
CA THR A 176 -23.42 3.98 25.41
C THR A 176 -23.41 5.01 26.54
N GLU A 177 -22.29 5.71 26.77
CA GLU A 177 -22.15 6.71 27.85
C GLU A 177 -23.14 7.88 27.71
N TYR A 178 -23.44 8.28 26.48
CA TYR A 178 -24.41 9.33 26.16
C TYR A 178 -25.84 8.80 25.93
N ALA A 179 -26.07 7.50 26.17
CA ALA A 179 -27.38 6.83 26.03
C ALA A 179 -28.05 7.02 24.65
N ILE A 180 -27.25 7.00 23.58
CA ILE A 180 -27.72 7.10 22.18
C ILE A 180 -27.58 5.77 21.42
N ASP A 181 -27.21 4.69 22.09
CA ASP A 181 -27.10 3.33 21.58
C ASP A 181 -28.41 2.87 20.89
N HIS A 182 -29.57 3.30 21.41
CA HIS A 182 -30.88 3.05 20.79
C HIS A 182 -31.10 3.74 19.43
N LEU A 183 -30.25 4.71 19.06
CA LEU A 183 -30.26 5.37 17.74
C LEU A 183 -29.31 4.69 16.74
N VAL A 184 -28.48 3.76 17.20
CA VAL A 184 -27.54 3.05 16.33
C VAL A 184 -28.30 2.05 15.47
N ARG A 185 -28.08 2.14 14.16
CA ARG A 185 -28.73 1.31 13.17
C ARG A 185 -28.10 -0.07 13.06
N PRO A 186 -28.87 -1.08 12.60
CA PRO A 186 -28.33 -2.42 12.37
C PRO A 186 -27.24 -2.38 11.28
N LYS A 187 -26.36 -3.38 11.32
CA LYS A 187 -25.24 -3.56 10.38
C LYS A 187 -25.63 -3.42 8.92
N VAL A 188 -26.76 -4.00 8.54
CA VAL A 188 -27.32 -3.96 7.18
C VAL A 188 -27.52 -2.54 6.62
N SER A 189 -27.52 -1.50 7.46
CA SER A 189 -27.73 -0.12 7.01
C SER A 189 -26.53 0.46 6.28
N ALA A 190 -25.29 0.06 6.64
CA ALA A 190 -24.06 0.62 6.05
C ALA A 190 -22.91 -0.40 5.86
N TYR A 191 -22.87 -1.47 6.64
CA TYR A 191 -21.72 -2.36 6.78
C TYR A 191 -22.08 -3.83 6.55
N GLU A 192 -23.08 -4.10 5.70
CA GLU A 192 -23.61 -5.45 5.45
C GLU A 192 -22.53 -6.44 4.99
N ILE A 193 -21.64 -6.00 4.10
CA ILE A 193 -20.51 -6.81 3.61
C ILE A 193 -19.32 -6.62 4.53
N HIS A 194 -18.89 -7.70 5.19
CA HIS A 194 -17.75 -7.68 6.09
C HIS A 194 -16.42 -7.54 5.31
N PRO A 195 -15.35 -6.94 5.87
CA PRO A 195 -14.04 -6.83 5.22
C PRO A 195 -13.52 -8.13 4.60
N ASN A 196 -13.74 -9.27 5.27
CA ASN A 196 -13.30 -10.58 4.78
C ASN A 196 -14.07 -11.09 3.55
N GLU A 197 -15.18 -10.46 3.19
CA GLU A 197 -16.05 -10.85 2.08
C GLU A 197 -15.89 -9.94 0.86
N VAL A 198 -15.11 -8.85 0.96
CA VAL A 198 -15.07 -7.79 -0.07
C VAL A 198 -14.46 -8.22 -1.41
N LEU A 199 -13.86 -9.42 -1.49
CA LEU A 199 -13.53 -10.03 -2.80
C LEU A 199 -14.77 -10.13 -3.69
N MET A 200 -15.96 -10.31 -3.11
CA MET A 200 -17.22 -10.37 -3.85
C MET A 200 -17.50 -9.09 -4.67
N PHE A 201 -16.95 -7.95 -4.26
CA PHE A 201 -17.11 -6.70 -4.99
C PHE A 201 -16.40 -6.70 -6.36
N PHE A 202 -15.37 -7.52 -6.49
CA PHE A 202 -14.56 -7.68 -7.71
C PHE A 202 -14.96 -8.91 -8.52
N ASP A 203 -15.87 -9.75 -8.03
CA ASP A 203 -16.27 -11.00 -8.67
C ASP A 203 -17.51 -10.81 -9.55
N PRO A 204 -17.40 -10.90 -10.89
CA PRO A 204 -18.56 -10.81 -11.78
C PRO A 204 -19.63 -11.88 -11.51
N ALA A 205 -19.24 -13.08 -11.06
CA ALA A 205 -20.18 -14.16 -10.76
C ALA A 205 -21.00 -13.90 -9.48
N GLN A 206 -20.48 -13.07 -8.56
CA GLN A 206 -21.18 -12.70 -7.32
C GLN A 206 -21.89 -11.33 -7.40
N CYS A 207 -21.86 -10.68 -8.56
CA CYS A 207 -22.41 -9.32 -8.72
C CYS A 207 -23.88 -9.22 -8.30
N GLU A 208 -24.73 -10.13 -8.77
CA GLU A 208 -26.16 -10.14 -8.41
C GLU A 208 -26.36 -10.38 -6.91
N ALA A 209 -25.65 -11.34 -6.32
CA ALA A 209 -25.71 -11.64 -4.90
C ALA A 209 -25.26 -10.44 -4.04
N ALA A 210 -24.22 -9.71 -4.47
CA ALA A 210 -23.76 -8.49 -3.81
C ALA A 210 -24.87 -7.43 -3.78
N PHE A 211 -25.52 -7.15 -4.92
CA PHE A 211 -26.64 -6.20 -4.99
C PHE A 211 -27.83 -6.63 -4.15
N GLN A 212 -28.15 -7.93 -4.10
CA GLN A 212 -29.22 -8.45 -3.27
C GLN A 212 -28.96 -8.22 -1.78
N ARG A 213 -27.72 -8.47 -1.30
CA ARG A 213 -27.34 -8.24 0.11
C ARG A 213 -27.48 -6.78 0.53
N VAL A 214 -27.02 -5.85 -0.32
CA VAL A 214 -27.05 -4.41 0.00
C VAL A 214 -28.32 -3.70 -0.46
N ALA A 215 -29.35 -4.44 -0.91
CA ALA A 215 -30.55 -3.85 -1.50
C ALA A 215 -31.30 -2.92 -0.54
N SER A 216 -31.31 -3.23 0.76
CA SER A 216 -31.92 -2.40 1.81
C SER A 216 -30.97 -1.37 2.41
N SER A 217 -29.67 -1.44 2.14
CA SER A 217 -28.66 -0.60 2.77
C SER A 217 -28.74 0.86 2.30
N ASP A 218 -28.52 1.78 3.23
CA ASP A 218 -28.35 3.21 2.92
C ASP A 218 -26.98 3.44 2.27
N PHE A 219 -25.96 2.73 2.77
CA PHE A 219 -24.57 2.81 2.32
C PHE A 219 -23.94 1.42 2.16
N VAL A 220 -22.84 1.35 1.42
CA VAL A 220 -21.93 0.19 1.43
C VAL A 220 -20.50 0.68 1.68
N HIS A 221 -19.78 0.00 2.58
CA HIS A 221 -18.38 0.25 2.87
C HIS A 221 -17.49 -0.63 2.00
N LEU A 222 -16.54 -0.02 1.29
CA LEU A 222 -15.60 -0.70 0.40
C LEU A 222 -14.36 -1.25 1.12
N TRP A 223 -14.07 -0.73 2.31
CA TRP A 223 -12.94 -1.14 3.16
C TRP A 223 -11.58 -0.95 2.48
N ASN A 224 -11.32 0.27 2.00
CA ASN A 224 -10.12 0.60 1.21
C ASN A 224 -8.80 0.29 1.93
N ASP A 225 -8.80 0.31 3.27
CA ASP A 225 -7.62 -0.06 4.06
C ASP A 225 -7.20 -1.52 3.85
N LEU A 226 -8.16 -2.43 3.72
CA LEU A 226 -7.85 -3.82 3.37
C LEU A 226 -7.28 -3.92 1.95
N TRP A 227 -7.83 -3.15 1.01
CA TRP A 227 -7.33 -3.11 -0.38
C TRP A 227 -5.91 -2.56 -0.47
N ARG A 228 -5.56 -1.60 0.39
CA ARG A 228 -4.19 -1.10 0.53
C ARG A 228 -3.26 -2.19 1.06
N ALA A 229 -3.67 -2.92 2.10
CA ALA A 229 -2.90 -4.06 2.63
C ALA A 229 -2.73 -5.18 1.58
N LEU A 230 -3.73 -5.37 0.72
CA LEU A 230 -3.71 -6.27 -0.43
C LEU A 230 -2.95 -5.72 -1.65
N ARG A 231 -2.53 -4.45 -1.61
CA ARG A 231 -1.85 -3.73 -2.70
C ARG A 231 -2.64 -3.71 -4.02
N ILE A 232 -3.97 -3.63 -3.94
CA ILE A 232 -4.82 -3.47 -5.12
C ILE A 232 -4.51 -2.11 -5.78
N PRO A 233 -4.14 -2.08 -7.08
CA PRO A 233 -3.83 -0.83 -7.77
C PRO A 233 -5.12 -0.08 -8.08
N LYS A 234 -5.42 0.94 -7.27
CA LYS A 234 -6.68 1.69 -7.32
C LYS A 234 -6.81 2.61 -8.55
N ASN A 235 -5.71 2.84 -9.27
CA ASN A 235 -5.71 3.54 -10.56
C ASN A 235 -6.21 2.67 -11.73
N LEU A 236 -6.55 1.40 -11.48
CA LEU A 236 -7.22 0.52 -12.43
C LEU A 236 -8.66 0.29 -11.99
N GLY A 237 -9.58 0.21 -12.94
CA GLY A 237 -10.96 -0.12 -12.64
C GLY A 237 -11.14 -1.61 -12.30
N PRO A 238 -12.29 -1.96 -11.72
CA PRO A 238 -12.59 -3.33 -11.33
C PRO A 238 -12.85 -4.23 -12.55
N PRO A 239 -12.85 -5.55 -12.36
CA PRO A 239 -13.23 -6.50 -13.41
C PRO A 239 -14.60 -6.16 -14.00
N GLU A 240 -14.72 -6.26 -15.32
CA GLU A 240 -15.96 -5.97 -16.02
C GLU A 240 -17.09 -6.90 -15.54
N GLY A 241 -18.28 -6.35 -15.34
CA GLY A 241 -19.44 -7.08 -14.83
C GLY A 241 -19.45 -7.31 -13.32
N SER A 242 -18.38 -6.96 -12.59
CA SER A 242 -18.38 -6.99 -11.12
C SER A 242 -19.33 -5.95 -10.52
N PHE A 243 -19.62 -6.11 -9.23
CA PHE A 243 -20.45 -5.17 -8.47
C PHE A 243 -19.91 -3.73 -8.58
N LEU A 244 -18.59 -3.56 -8.42
CA LEU A 244 -17.94 -2.24 -8.53
C LEU A 244 -18.00 -1.69 -9.95
N ASP A 245 -17.87 -2.53 -10.99
CA ASP A 245 -18.01 -2.07 -12.38
C ASP A 245 -19.42 -1.53 -12.67
N LEU A 246 -20.46 -2.20 -12.17
CA LEU A 246 -21.83 -1.71 -12.33
C LEU A 246 -22.07 -0.42 -11.53
N LEU A 247 -21.44 -0.26 -10.35
CA LEU A 247 -21.48 1.01 -9.62
C LEU A 247 -20.73 2.13 -10.36
N PHE A 248 -19.55 1.84 -10.93
CA PHE A 248 -18.81 2.81 -11.74
C PHE A 248 -19.66 3.30 -12.92
N LYS A 249 -20.29 2.36 -13.65
CA LYS A 249 -21.23 2.67 -14.74
C LYS A 249 -22.42 3.50 -14.25
N ARG A 250 -23.02 3.13 -13.10
CA ARG A 250 -24.15 3.85 -12.49
C ARG A 250 -23.82 5.31 -12.17
N PHE A 251 -22.59 5.60 -11.74
CA PHE A 251 -22.15 6.94 -11.35
C PHE A 251 -21.27 7.63 -12.41
N GLY A 252 -21.25 7.12 -13.64
CA GLY A 252 -20.60 7.76 -14.78
C GLY A 252 -19.07 7.80 -14.70
N ILE A 253 -18.46 6.82 -14.06
CA ILE A 253 -17.01 6.62 -14.06
C ILE A 253 -16.66 5.70 -15.22
N ASP A 254 -16.03 6.27 -16.24
CA ASP A 254 -15.56 5.53 -17.40
C ASP A 254 -14.15 5.01 -17.15
N VAL A 255 -13.96 3.71 -17.34
CA VAL A 255 -12.65 3.06 -17.21
C VAL A 255 -12.31 2.41 -18.54
N PRO A 256 -11.20 2.83 -19.19
CA PRO A 256 -10.74 2.21 -20.43
C PRO A 256 -10.57 0.70 -20.30
N GLN A 257 -10.91 -0.05 -21.35
CA GLN A 257 -10.88 -1.52 -21.30
C GLN A 257 -9.51 -2.09 -20.91
N GLY A 258 -8.41 -1.46 -21.35
CA GLY A 258 -7.05 -1.86 -20.99
C GLY A 258 -6.59 -1.40 -19.60
N ALA A 259 -7.40 -0.63 -18.88
CA ALA A 259 -7.10 -0.09 -17.56
C ALA A 259 -7.93 -0.78 -16.46
N ARG A 260 -8.21 -2.07 -16.62
CA ARG A 260 -9.04 -2.86 -15.70
C ARG A 260 -8.27 -4.03 -15.11
N LEU A 261 -8.59 -4.32 -13.86
CA LEU A 261 -8.16 -5.52 -13.15
C LEU A 261 -8.83 -6.76 -13.72
N SER A 262 -8.12 -7.88 -13.75
CA SER A 262 -8.75 -9.20 -13.94
C SER A 262 -9.19 -9.76 -12.60
N HIS A 263 -10.29 -10.52 -12.59
CA HIS A 263 -10.79 -11.15 -11.38
C HIS A 263 -9.76 -12.14 -10.81
N GLU A 264 -9.08 -12.90 -11.67
CA GLU A 264 -8.09 -13.91 -11.27
C GLU A 264 -6.87 -13.28 -10.57
N ALA A 265 -6.47 -12.07 -10.97
CA ALA A 265 -5.38 -11.35 -10.31
C ALA A 265 -5.81 -10.90 -8.91
N VAL A 266 -7.00 -10.31 -8.79
CA VAL A 266 -7.55 -9.86 -7.51
C VAL A 266 -7.73 -11.05 -6.56
N GLU A 267 -8.38 -12.12 -7.01
CA GLU A 267 -8.52 -13.36 -6.24
C GLU A 267 -7.14 -13.90 -5.79
N GLY A 268 -6.15 -13.85 -6.68
CA GLY A 268 -4.77 -14.23 -6.38
C GLY A 268 -4.15 -13.44 -5.22
N TRP A 269 -4.32 -12.12 -5.20
CA TRP A 269 -3.82 -11.24 -4.14
C TRP A 269 -4.55 -11.48 -2.81
N PHE A 270 -5.87 -11.66 -2.84
CA PHE A 270 -6.63 -12.03 -1.64
C PHE A 270 -6.11 -13.34 -1.04
N ARG A 271 -5.89 -14.35 -1.89
CA ARG A 271 -5.37 -15.64 -1.45
C ARG A 271 -3.99 -15.50 -0.80
N GLU A 272 -3.07 -14.81 -1.46
CA GLU A 272 -1.71 -14.60 -0.93
C GLU A 272 -1.74 -13.89 0.43
N PHE A 273 -2.53 -12.83 0.55
CA PHE A 273 -2.66 -12.08 1.79
C PHE A 273 -3.18 -12.93 2.95
N TRP A 274 -4.21 -13.75 2.73
CA TRP A 274 -4.76 -14.61 3.77
C TRP A 274 -3.79 -15.73 4.18
N VAL A 275 -3.11 -16.35 3.22
CA VAL A 275 -2.04 -17.33 3.49
C VAL A 275 -0.92 -16.70 4.33
N MET A 276 -0.45 -15.51 3.95
CA MET A 276 0.60 -14.81 4.68
C MET A 276 0.16 -14.38 6.07
N LYS A 277 -1.10 -13.95 6.24
CA LYS A 277 -1.66 -13.57 7.54
C LYS A 277 -1.75 -14.77 8.49
N GLU A 278 -2.21 -15.92 8.01
CA GLU A 278 -2.27 -17.17 8.78
C GLU A 278 -0.87 -17.64 9.17
N LEU A 279 0.07 -17.57 8.22
CA LEU A 279 1.46 -17.95 8.46
C LEU A 279 2.12 -17.06 9.52
N LYS A 280 1.93 -15.73 9.45
CA LYS A 280 2.41 -14.80 10.48
C LYS A 280 1.83 -15.10 11.87
N GLN A 281 0.53 -15.44 11.94
CA GLN A 281 -0.12 -15.83 13.19
C GLN A 281 0.46 -17.13 13.78
N LYS A 282 0.71 -18.13 12.94
CA LYS A 282 1.21 -19.44 13.37
C LYS A 282 2.68 -19.38 13.80
N LEU A 283 3.50 -18.61 13.10
CA LEU A 283 4.95 -18.60 13.34
C LEU A 283 5.38 -17.71 14.49
N SER A 284 4.59 -16.71 14.93
CA SER A 284 4.98 -15.74 15.96
C SER A 284 6.36 -15.08 15.72
N THR A 285 6.86 -15.10 14.48
CA THR A 285 8.17 -14.55 14.08
C THR A 285 7.98 -13.62 12.88
N GLN A 286 8.84 -12.59 12.79
CA GLN A 286 8.85 -11.64 11.67
C GLN A 286 9.49 -12.24 10.40
N SER A 287 10.16 -13.39 10.50
CA SER A 287 10.77 -14.10 9.37
C SER A 287 10.38 -15.57 9.36
N VAL A 288 10.25 -16.09 8.14
CA VAL A 288 9.82 -17.46 7.83
C VAL A 288 11.07 -18.25 7.43
N PRO A 289 11.42 -19.35 8.12
CA PRO A 289 12.46 -20.25 7.66
C PRO A 289 12.13 -20.78 6.25
N TYR A 290 13.14 -20.92 5.40
CA TYR A 290 13.00 -21.21 3.97
C TYR A 290 12.22 -22.50 3.65
N ASP A 291 12.25 -23.47 4.56
CA ASP A 291 11.62 -24.79 4.49
C ASP A 291 10.19 -24.84 5.06
N ALA A 292 9.83 -23.87 5.92
CA ALA A 292 8.51 -23.81 6.54
C ALA A 292 7.39 -23.48 5.53
N LEU A 293 7.71 -22.78 4.44
CA LEU A 293 6.73 -22.42 3.40
C LEU A 293 6.28 -23.66 2.61
N ASP A 294 7.20 -24.59 2.31
CA ASP A 294 6.91 -25.82 1.57
C ASP A 294 6.08 -26.82 2.39
N GLU A 295 6.30 -26.89 3.70
CA GLU A 295 5.48 -27.70 4.61
C GLU A 295 4.09 -27.07 4.86
N LEU A 296 3.99 -25.75 4.92
CA LEU A 296 2.72 -25.06 5.09
C LEU A 296 1.82 -25.15 3.85
N VAL A 297 2.38 -24.99 2.65
CA VAL A 297 1.63 -25.13 1.38
C VAL A 297 0.95 -26.50 1.30
N ARG A 298 1.54 -27.54 1.91
CA ARG A 298 0.96 -28.90 1.98
C ARG A 298 -0.12 -29.06 3.06
N SER A 299 -0.17 -28.17 4.06
CA SER A 299 -1.07 -28.29 5.23
C SER A 299 -2.23 -27.29 5.25
N ILE A 300 -2.25 -26.29 4.35
CA ILE A 300 -3.39 -25.37 4.23
C ILE A 300 -4.59 -26.11 3.61
N GLN A 301 -5.55 -26.47 4.46
CA GLN A 301 -6.94 -26.71 4.08
C GLN A 301 -7.78 -25.56 4.65
N ILE A 302 -8.29 -24.68 3.79
CA ILE A 302 -9.24 -23.65 4.23
C ILE A 302 -10.62 -24.29 4.33
N ASN A 303 -11.17 -24.38 5.54
CA ASN A 303 -12.56 -24.80 5.75
C ASN A 303 -13.51 -23.82 5.03
N GLY A 304 -14.26 -24.32 4.04
CA GLY A 304 -15.34 -23.60 3.37
C GLY A 304 -14.99 -22.79 2.12
N TRP A 305 -13.71 -22.75 1.70
CA TRP A 305 -13.31 -22.14 0.43
C TRP A 305 -12.71 -23.22 -0.50
N GLN A 306 -13.33 -23.44 -1.66
CA GLN A 306 -12.79 -24.33 -2.69
C GLN A 306 -12.13 -23.51 -3.81
N PRO A 307 -10.86 -23.78 -4.15
CA PRO A 307 -10.18 -23.05 -5.20
C PRO A 307 -10.83 -23.29 -6.57
N GLY A 308 -11.05 -22.20 -7.32
CA GLY A 308 -11.13 -22.30 -8.77
C GLY A 308 -9.82 -22.90 -9.30
N GLN A 309 -9.91 -23.88 -10.19
CA GLN A 309 -8.70 -24.44 -10.82
C GLN A 309 -8.00 -23.34 -11.60
N ARG A 310 -6.79 -22.96 -11.18
CA ARG A 310 -5.95 -22.05 -11.98
C ARG A 310 -5.63 -22.71 -13.32
N PRO A 311 -5.74 -21.99 -14.46
CA PRO A 311 -5.33 -22.51 -15.77
C PRO A 311 -3.81 -22.66 -15.90
N PHE A 312 -3.01 -22.13 -14.96
CA PHE A 312 -1.57 -22.41 -14.89
C PHE A 312 -1.37 -23.82 -14.34
N GLY A 313 -1.59 -24.77 -15.25
CA GLY A 313 -1.51 -26.19 -14.99
C GLY A 313 -0.19 -26.59 -14.37
N HIS A 314 -0.26 -27.73 -13.70
CA HIS A 314 0.82 -28.58 -13.24
C HIS A 314 1.89 -28.77 -14.33
N THR A 315 2.74 -27.77 -14.55
CA THR A 315 4.02 -28.00 -15.18
C THR A 315 4.83 -28.68 -14.09
N ARG A 316 5.04 -30.00 -14.23
CA ARG A 316 6.02 -30.71 -13.41
C ARG A 316 7.30 -29.89 -13.46
N ILE A 317 7.63 -29.20 -12.36
CA ILE A 317 8.95 -28.64 -12.18
C ILE A 317 9.88 -29.85 -12.17
N SER A 318 10.64 -30.02 -13.24
CA SER A 318 11.66 -31.05 -13.33
C SER A 318 12.58 -30.86 -12.14
N GLN A 319 12.60 -31.81 -11.21
CA GLN A 319 13.66 -31.88 -10.22
C GLN A 319 14.97 -32.05 -10.98
N GLN A 320 15.86 -31.06 -10.90
CA GLN A 320 17.19 -31.03 -11.51
C GLN A 320 17.20 -31.36 -13.01
N ALA A 321 16.87 -30.37 -13.85
CA ALA A 321 17.44 -30.35 -15.20
C ALA A 321 18.85 -29.74 -15.13
N ASP A 322 19.80 -30.30 -15.88
CA ASP A 322 21.18 -29.81 -16.04
C ASP A 322 21.18 -28.30 -16.31
N HIS A 323 21.41 -27.47 -15.28
CA HIS A 323 21.54 -26.04 -15.48
C HIS A 323 22.78 -25.81 -16.35
N PRO A 324 22.67 -25.12 -17.49
CA PRO A 324 23.79 -24.97 -18.39
C PRO A 324 24.94 -24.25 -17.69
N CYS A 325 26.14 -24.83 -17.75
CA CYS A 325 27.35 -24.22 -17.23
C CYS A 325 27.98 -23.31 -18.29
N ALA A 326 28.57 -22.20 -17.83
CA ALA A 326 29.35 -21.30 -18.66
C ALA A 326 30.58 -22.03 -19.22
N ALA A 327 30.93 -21.76 -20.47
CA ALA A 327 32.16 -22.24 -21.08
C ALA A 327 33.40 -21.60 -20.45
N ASP A 328 33.28 -20.35 -19.97
CA ASP A 328 34.32 -19.60 -19.28
C ASP A 328 33.77 -18.95 -17.99
N PRO A 329 33.84 -19.66 -16.84
CA PRO A 329 33.38 -19.15 -15.56
C PRO A 329 34.15 -17.91 -15.10
N GLN A 330 33.46 -16.78 -15.05
CA GLN A 330 33.97 -15.51 -14.49
C GLN A 330 33.45 -15.24 -13.08
N THR A 331 34.08 -14.28 -12.39
CA THR A 331 33.60 -13.70 -11.13
C THR A 331 32.68 -12.52 -11.40
N VAL A 332 31.50 -12.52 -10.77
CA VAL A 332 30.55 -11.40 -10.73
C VAL A 332 30.48 -10.83 -9.32
N ARG A 333 30.42 -9.51 -9.21
CA ARG A 333 30.46 -8.77 -7.95
C ARG A 333 29.20 -7.93 -7.77
N THR A 334 28.73 -7.86 -6.54
CA THR A 334 27.60 -7.00 -6.16
C THR A 334 27.83 -6.41 -4.77
N PHE A 335 26.93 -5.52 -4.34
CA PHE A 335 26.93 -4.94 -3.01
C PHE A 335 25.58 -5.19 -2.31
N TRP A 336 25.62 -5.52 -1.02
CA TRP A 336 24.43 -5.68 -0.20
C TRP A 336 24.58 -4.93 1.14
N HIS A 337 23.52 -4.20 1.51
CA HIS A 337 23.38 -3.62 2.83
C HIS A 337 22.04 -4.06 3.45
N GLY A 338 22.13 -4.87 4.51
CA GLY A 338 20.98 -5.39 5.25
C GLY A 338 21.37 -6.57 6.12
N GLU A 339 20.43 -7.06 6.93
CA GLU A 339 20.66 -8.23 7.80
C GLU A 339 20.68 -9.56 7.02
N ALA A 340 19.86 -9.67 5.96
CA ALA A 340 19.76 -10.85 5.13
C ALA A 340 19.50 -10.47 3.66
N ILE A 341 19.91 -11.31 2.71
CA ILE A 341 19.60 -11.14 1.29
C ILE A 341 18.22 -11.73 1.01
N GLY A 342 17.33 -10.95 0.39
CA GLY A 342 15.97 -11.37 0.06
C GLY A 342 15.90 -12.53 -0.95
N PRO A 343 14.78 -13.29 -1.01
CA PRO A 343 14.66 -14.46 -1.87
C PRO A 343 14.77 -14.16 -3.37
N TYR A 344 14.27 -13.00 -3.83
CA TYR A 344 14.38 -12.61 -5.23
C TYR A 344 15.82 -12.30 -5.63
N GLN A 345 16.57 -11.60 -4.76
CA GLN A 345 17.99 -11.33 -4.98
C GLN A 345 18.80 -12.63 -4.92
N LEU A 346 18.51 -13.52 -3.97
CA LEU A 346 19.15 -14.83 -3.92
C LEU A 346 18.86 -15.67 -5.17
N MET A 347 17.65 -15.65 -5.71
CA MET A 347 17.32 -16.31 -6.98
C MET A 347 18.15 -15.73 -8.14
N CYS A 348 18.25 -14.41 -8.22
CA CYS A 348 19.04 -13.69 -9.20
C CYS A 348 20.53 -14.08 -9.11
N LEU A 349 21.14 -13.97 -7.95
CA LEU A 349 22.53 -14.38 -7.72
C LEU A 349 22.75 -15.88 -7.94
N LYS A 350 21.77 -16.72 -7.58
CA LYS A 350 21.84 -18.17 -7.79
C LYS A 350 21.90 -18.52 -9.26
N SER A 351 21.29 -17.75 -10.17
CA SER A 351 21.36 -18.00 -11.61
C SER A 351 22.79 -17.94 -12.16
N PHE A 352 23.63 -17.06 -11.61
CA PHE A 352 25.06 -16.99 -11.93
C PHE A 352 25.82 -18.17 -11.34
N ALA A 353 25.64 -18.44 -10.04
CA ALA A 353 26.32 -19.54 -9.36
C ALA A 353 25.95 -20.92 -9.95
N ALA A 354 24.69 -21.12 -10.34
CA ALA A 354 24.22 -22.33 -11.01
C ALA A 354 24.80 -22.50 -12.42
N SER A 355 25.18 -21.41 -13.08
CA SER A 355 25.89 -21.42 -14.36
C SER A 355 27.42 -21.53 -14.18
N GLY A 356 27.91 -21.73 -12.95
CA GLY A 356 29.33 -21.93 -12.63
C GLY A 356 30.12 -20.67 -12.30
N HIS A 357 29.51 -19.48 -12.37
CA HIS A 357 30.18 -18.22 -12.03
C HIS A 357 30.44 -18.11 -10.52
N ARG A 358 31.54 -17.45 -10.14
CA ARG A 358 31.77 -17.09 -8.73
C ARG A 358 30.99 -15.81 -8.42
N VAL A 359 30.19 -15.85 -7.36
CA VAL A 359 29.42 -14.70 -6.88
C VAL A 359 30.08 -14.13 -5.64
N GLU A 360 30.56 -12.88 -5.72
CA GLU A 360 31.07 -12.11 -4.59
C GLU A 360 30.06 -11.03 -4.19
N VAL A 361 29.65 -11.01 -2.92
CA VAL A 361 28.78 -9.99 -2.33
C VAL A 361 29.60 -9.17 -1.36
N PHE A 362 29.82 -7.89 -1.68
CA PHE A 362 30.45 -6.94 -0.78
C PHE A 362 29.42 -6.41 0.22
N SER A 363 29.73 -6.52 1.51
CA SER A 363 28.84 -6.10 2.60
C SER A 363 29.64 -5.48 3.73
N TYR A 364 29.08 -4.48 4.40
CA TYR A 364 29.62 -3.97 5.67
C TYR A 364 29.26 -4.86 6.88
N ASN A 365 28.31 -5.77 6.71
CA ASN A 365 27.99 -6.81 7.69
C ASN A 365 28.79 -8.07 7.38
N ARG A 366 29.83 -8.36 8.17
CA ARG A 366 30.71 -9.54 7.99
C ARG A 366 30.01 -10.85 8.39
N ASP A 367 28.98 -10.76 9.22
CA ASP A 367 28.17 -11.90 9.66
C ASP A 367 26.89 -12.05 8.80
N LEU A 368 26.88 -11.51 7.59
CA LEU A 368 25.74 -11.61 6.67
C LEU A 368 25.41 -13.09 6.43
N ASN A 369 24.18 -13.47 6.79
CA ASN A 369 23.69 -14.82 6.58
C ASN A 369 23.49 -15.08 5.08
N ALA A 370 24.49 -15.68 4.44
CA ALA A 370 24.51 -15.97 3.02
C ALA A 370 24.70 -17.48 2.76
N PRO A 371 24.06 -18.05 1.72
CA PRO A 371 24.31 -19.43 1.33
C PRO A 371 25.77 -19.66 0.94
N GLY A 372 26.30 -20.87 1.18
CA GLY A 372 27.72 -21.20 0.96
C GLY A 372 28.24 -21.11 -0.49
N TRP A 373 27.38 -20.82 -1.47
CA TRP A 373 27.78 -20.52 -2.85
C TRP A 373 28.01 -19.02 -3.12
N ILE A 374 27.83 -18.17 -2.11
CA ILE A 374 28.18 -16.75 -2.11
C ILE A 374 29.47 -16.55 -1.33
N SER A 375 30.43 -15.83 -1.91
CA SER A 375 31.60 -15.30 -1.20
C SER A 375 31.23 -13.93 -0.63
N VAL A 376 31.20 -13.78 0.69
CA VAL A 376 30.96 -12.48 1.33
C VAL A 376 32.30 -11.78 1.52
N GLU A 377 32.45 -10.61 0.92
CA GLU A 377 33.67 -9.79 0.99
C GLU A 377 33.39 -8.50 1.79
N ASP A 378 34.42 -7.92 2.40
CA ASP A 378 34.28 -6.72 3.21
C ASP A 378 34.17 -5.47 2.33
N ALA A 379 33.02 -4.79 2.36
CA ALA A 379 32.79 -3.57 1.60
C ALA A 379 33.73 -2.41 2.02
N ALA A 380 34.23 -2.40 3.25
CA ALA A 380 35.19 -1.40 3.73
C ALA A 380 36.52 -1.46 2.99
N GLU A 381 36.83 -2.58 2.32
CA GLU A 381 38.00 -2.68 1.45
C GLU A 381 37.86 -1.86 0.17
N ILE A 382 36.64 -1.55 -0.27
CA ILE A 382 36.39 -0.72 -1.44
C ILE A 382 36.24 0.75 -1.03
N LEU A 383 35.30 1.03 -0.13
CA LEU A 383 35.05 2.38 0.39
C LEU A 383 34.59 2.32 1.85
N PRO A 384 34.96 3.32 2.68
CA PRO A 384 34.41 3.47 4.02
C PRO A 384 32.89 3.56 4.05
N ARG A 385 32.29 3.03 5.12
CA ARG A 385 30.83 2.91 5.28
C ARG A 385 30.13 4.26 5.17
N GLU A 386 30.70 5.28 5.80
CA GLU A 386 30.20 6.65 5.91
C GLU A 386 30.12 7.38 4.56
N LEU A 387 30.89 6.95 3.55
CA LEU A 387 30.80 7.52 2.20
C LEU A 387 29.64 6.92 1.38
N VAL A 388 29.24 5.69 1.73
CA VAL A 388 28.31 4.88 0.94
C VAL A 388 26.91 4.86 1.57
N LEU A 389 26.83 4.93 2.90
CA LEU A 389 25.60 4.93 3.67
C LEU A 389 25.46 6.25 4.44
N ARG A 390 24.54 7.11 4.00
CA ARG A 390 24.23 8.37 4.69
C ARG A 390 22.97 8.21 5.55
N PRO A 391 23.02 8.50 6.87
CA PRO A 391 21.83 8.42 7.72
C PRO A 391 20.74 9.39 7.24
N LEU A 392 19.52 8.91 7.13
CA LEU A 392 18.31 9.70 6.90
C LEU A 392 17.54 9.77 8.24
N GLY A 393 17.97 10.69 9.12
CA GLY A 393 17.33 10.91 10.43
C GLY A 393 17.82 9.99 11.56
N GLU A 394 17.11 9.99 12.69
CA GLU A 394 17.52 9.31 13.94
C GLU A 394 17.20 7.80 13.97
N GLU A 395 16.39 7.27 13.04
CA GLU A 395 15.84 5.89 13.10
C GLU A 395 16.53 4.87 12.16
N GLY A 396 17.82 5.02 11.89
CA GLY A 396 18.60 3.97 11.22
C GLY A 396 18.29 3.73 9.73
N ALA A 397 17.49 4.58 9.09
CA ALA A 397 17.34 4.61 7.63
C ALA A 397 18.60 5.19 6.98
N PHE A 398 19.03 4.64 5.85
CA PHE A 398 20.20 5.12 5.12
C PHE A 398 19.87 5.40 3.65
N ALA A 399 20.35 6.52 3.12
CA ALA A 399 20.50 6.71 1.68
C ALA A 399 21.73 5.94 1.22
N LEU A 400 21.55 5.04 0.25
CA LEU A 400 22.60 4.22 -0.33
C LEU A 400 23.18 4.87 -1.58
N HIS A 401 24.48 5.15 -1.55
CA HIS A 401 25.21 5.69 -2.69
C HIS A 401 25.77 4.57 -3.59
N ALA A 402 24.87 3.78 -4.17
CA ALA A 402 25.20 2.56 -4.91
C ALA A 402 26.13 2.81 -6.12
N ASN A 403 25.97 3.94 -6.82
CA ASN A 403 26.79 4.29 -7.97
C ASN A 403 28.25 4.55 -7.57
N LEU A 404 28.49 5.28 -6.47
CA LEU A 404 29.82 5.53 -5.95
C LEU A 404 30.53 4.21 -5.62
N PHE A 405 29.85 3.32 -4.89
CA PHE A 405 30.42 2.03 -4.53
C PHE A 405 30.74 1.18 -5.76
N ARG A 406 29.81 1.07 -6.71
CA ARG A 406 29.99 0.31 -7.95
C ARG A 406 31.21 0.79 -8.74
N TYR A 407 31.32 2.09 -8.96
CA TYR A 407 32.41 2.64 -9.76
C TYR A 407 33.75 2.49 -9.03
N ALA A 408 33.79 2.65 -7.71
CA ALA A 408 35.01 2.45 -6.92
C ALA A 408 35.47 1.00 -6.97
N LEU A 409 34.53 0.05 -6.84
CA LEU A 409 34.80 -1.38 -6.94
C LEU A 409 35.38 -1.74 -8.31
N LEU A 410 34.73 -1.31 -9.39
CA LEU A 410 35.18 -1.60 -10.75
C LEU A 410 36.49 -0.88 -11.08
N GLN A 411 36.71 0.34 -10.57
CA GLN A 411 37.97 1.06 -10.76
C GLN A 411 39.12 0.31 -10.09
N LYS A 412 38.90 -0.21 -8.88
CA LYS A 412 39.91 -0.92 -8.10
C LYS A 412 40.18 -2.33 -8.62
N MET A 413 39.13 -3.08 -8.93
CA MET A 413 39.22 -4.53 -9.17
C MET A 413 38.92 -4.95 -10.62
N GLY A 414 38.23 -4.11 -11.40
CA GLY A 414 37.67 -4.48 -12.68
C GLY A 414 36.69 -5.66 -12.61
N GLY A 415 36.45 -6.28 -13.76
CA GLY A 415 35.56 -7.43 -13.90
C GLY A 415 34.10 -7.00 -14.01
N TRP A 416 33.20 -7.88 -13.57
CA TRP A 416 31.75 -7.70 -13.67
C TRP A 416 31.14 -7.14 -12.39
N TRP A 417 30.34 -6.09 -12.54
CA TRP A 417 29.33 -5.68 -11.58
C TRP A 417 27.95 -6.15 -12.04
N ILE A 418 27.16 -6.65 -11.09
CA ILE A 418 25.73 -6.88 -11.24
C ILE A 418 24.98 -6.31 -10.04
N ASP A 419 23.84 -5.66 -10.26
CA ASP A 419 22.90 -5.38 -9.18
C ASP A 419 22.30 -6.71 -8.67
N PRO A 420 21.97 -6.82 -7.37
CA PRO A 420 21.59 -8.09 -6.76
C PRO A 420 20.27 -8.67 -7.28
N ASP A 421 19.49 -7.89 -8.03
CA ASP A 421 18.23 -8.25 -8.68
C ASP A 421 18.38 -8.50 -10.21
N VAL A 422 19.59 -8.67 -10.72
CA VAL A 422 19.86 -9.08 -12.10
C VAL A 422 19.80 -10.60 -12.23
N LEU A 423 18.95 -11.11 -13.12
CA LEU A 423 18.85 -12.54 -13.43
C LEU A 423 19.66 -12.91 -14.68
N LEU A 424 20.56 -13.88 -14.57
CA LEU A 424 21.29 -14.44 -15.70
C LEU A 424 20.40 -15.41 -16.49
N LEU A 425 20.12 -15.08 -17.75
CA LEU A 425 19.26 -15.89 -18.62
C LEU A 425 20.03 -16.89 -19.50
N LYS A 426 21.33 -16.67 -19.71
CA LYS A 426 22.21 -17.53 -20.52
C LYS A 426 23.47 -17.81 -19.72
N ALA A 427 23.97 -19.04 -19.79
CA ALA A 427 25.11 -19.46 -18.99
C ALA A 427 26.37 -18.61 -19.25
N ASP A 428 26.63 -18.24 -20.51
CA ASP A 428 27.81 -17.45 -20.87
C ASP A 428 27.57 -15.95 -20.73
N LEU A 429 28.53 -15.27 -20.09
CA LEU A 429 28.60 -13.80 -20.08
C LEU A 429 29.15 -13.26 -21.42
N PRO A 430 28.74 -12.05 -21.83
CA PRO A 430 29.25 -11.40 -23.04
C PRO A 430 30.78 -11.34 -23.11
N ALA A 431 31.33 -11.59 -24.30
CA ALA A 431 32.76 -11.46 -24.58
C ALA A 431 33.20 -9.99 -24.64
N GLY A 432 34.47 -9.72 -24.33
CA GLY A 432 35.07 -8.38 -24.31
C GLY A 432 35.40 -7.88 -22.91
N ASP A 433 36.23 -6.83 -22.83
CA ASP A 433 36.73 -6.28 -21.56
C ASP A 433 35.86 -5.15 -21.01
N VAL A 434 35.00 -4.57 -21.85
CA VAL A 434 34.04 -3.52 -21.48
C VAL A 434 32.63 -3.93 -21.91
N PHE A 435 31.67 -3.80 -21.02
CA PHE A 435 30.25 -4.10 -21.29
C PHE A 435 29.31 -3.06 -20.68
N PHE A 436 28.28 -2.70 -21.45
CA PHE A 436 27.11 -1.95 -21.02
C PHE A 436 25.84 -2.52 -21.67
N ALA A 437 24.71 -2.36 -20.99
CA ALA A 437 23.41 -2.51 -21.62
C ALA A 437 23.15 -1.35 -22.60
N GLY A 438 22.23 -1.58 -23.56
CA GLY A 438 21.73 -0.52 -24.44
C GLY A 438 21.03 0.60 -23.67
N LEU A 439 20.84 1.75 -24.33
CA LEU A 439 20.19 2.90 -23.72
C LEU A 439 18.76 2.58 -23.28
N ASP A 440 18.35 3.11 -22.13
CA ASP A 440 16.96 3.09 -21.68
C ASP A 440 16.09 4.00 -22.57
N VAL A 441 14.78 4.03 -22.30
CA VAL A 441 13.81 4.83 -23.06
C VAL A 441 14.05 6.35 -22.96
N PHE A 442 14.96 6.79 -22.09
CA PHE A 442 15.36 8.17 -21.90
C PHE A 442 16.76 8.47 -22.45
N GLY A 443 17.37 7.51 -23.16
CA GLY A 443 18.70 7.68 -23.74
C GLY A 443 19.85 7.56 -22.72
N ARG A 444 19.63 6.91 -21.56
CA ARG A 444 20.64 6.74 -20.50
C ARG A 444 21.15 5.31 -20.46
N VAL A 445 22.42 5.11 -20.11
CA VAL A 445 23.00 3.76 -19.95
C VAL A 445 22.59 3.19 -18.59
N PRO A 446 21.89 2.04 -18.53
CA PRO A 446 21.61 1.35 -17.28
C PRO A 446 22.90 0.85 -16.64
N THR A 447 23.04 1.04 -15.33
CA THR A 447 24.28 0.72 -14.61
C THR A 447 24.20 -0.59 -13.82
N GLY A 448 23.09 -1.31 -13.90
CA GLY A 448 22.87 -2.53 -13.13
C GLY A 448 23.70 -3.72 -13.61
N VAL A 449 24.30 -3.66 -14.81
CA VAL A 449 25.27 -4.65 -15.29
C VAL A 449 26.39 -3.92 -16.03
N LEU A 450 27.61 -4.00 -15.51
CA LEU A 450 28.78 -3.35 -16.10
C LEU A 450 29.97 -4.31 -16.12
N LYS A 451 30.82 -4.18 -17.13
CA LYS A 451 32.16 -4.80 -17.12
C LYS A 451 33.20 -3.77 -17.51
N PHE A 452 34.32 -3.75 -16.80
CA PHE A 452 35.49 -2.93 -17.16
C PHE A 452 36.79 -3.59 -16.74
N PRO A 453 37.93 -3.28 -17.40
CA PRO A 453 39.23 -3.52 -16.80
C PRO A 453 39.46 -2.58 -15.62
N ALA A 454 40.28 -3.02 -14.65
CA ALA A 454 40.69 -2.16 -13.54
C ALA A 454 41.41 -0.90 -14.05
N GLY A 455 41.15 0.24 -13.41
CA GLY A 455 41.76 1.52 -13.78
C GLY A 455 41.24 2.14 -15.08
N HIS A 456 40.10 1.70 -15.61
CA HIS A 456 39.56 2.23 -16.86
C HIS A 456 39.21 3.73 -16.74
N GLY A 457 39.69 4.56 -17.67
CA GLY A 457 39.56 6.02 -17.58
C GLY A 457 38.12 6.54 -17.44
N LEU A 458 37.13 5.85 -18.04
CA LEU A 458 35.72 6.22 -17.85
C LEU A 458 35.25 6.08 -16.39
N LEU A 459 35.74 5.08 -15.65
CA LEU A 459 35.38 4.92 -14.24
C LEU A 459 36.06 5.96 -13.37
N THR A 460 37.28 6.40 -13.73
CA THR A 460 37.92 7.56 -13.10
C THR A 460 37.04 8.81 -13.21
N GLU A 461 36.53 9.10 -14.42
CA GLU A 461 35.67 10.27 -14.65
C GLU A 461 34.29 10.10 -13.97
N ALA A 462 33.70 8.90 -14.03
CA ALA A 462 32.43 8.62 -13.37
C ALA A 462 32.52 8.76 -11.85
N LEU A 463 33.64 8.34 -11.23
CA LEU A 463 33.92 8.55 -9.82
C LEU A 463 34.02 10.04 -9.48
N ALA A 464 34.86 10.79 -10.21
CA ALA A 464 35.04 12.22 -9.99
C ALA A 464 33.72 12.99 -10.13
N GLU A 465 32.87 12.62 -11.10
CA GLU A 465 31.55 13.23 -11.26
C GLU A 465 30.59 12.85 -10.15
N THR A 466 30.60 11.58 -9.71
CA THR A 466 29.76 11.11 -8.61
C THR A 466 30.11 11.81 -7.30
N GLU A 467 31.40 12.06 -7.04
CA GLU A 467 31.88 12.84 -5.90
C GLU A 467 31.42 14.31 -6.01
N ARG A 468 31.63 14.97 -7.16
CA ARG A 468 31.16 16.35 -7.39
C ARG A 468 29.66 16.52 -7.17
N LEU A 469 28.86 15.59 -7.69
CA LEU A 469 27.41 15.60 -7.53
C LEU A 469 26.96 15.24 -6.12
N SER A 470 27.83 14.70 -5.27
CA SER A 470 27.49 14.41 -3.87
C SER A 470 27.70 15.60 -2.95
N ASP A 471 28.57 16.54 -3.35
CA ASP A 471 28.87 17.79 -2.65
C ASP A 471 27.86 18.90 -3.01
N SER A 472 27.09 18.75 -4.10
CA SER A 472 26.11 19.74 -4.54
C SER A 472 24.73 19.64 -3.88
N TRP A 473 24.52 18.68 -2.96
CA TRP A 473 23.24 18.47 -2.25
C TRP A 473 23.21 19.12 -0.86
N ASP A 474 24.30 19.77 -0.44
CA ASP A 474 24.36 20.55 0.81
C ASP A 474 23.95 22.03 0.61
N GLY A 475 23.05 22.30 -0.34
CA GLY A 475 22.55 23.65 -0.70
C GLY A 475 21.05 23.81 -0.56
#